data_AF-A0A847EKU8-F1
#
_entry.id   AF-A0A847EKU8-F1
#
_cell.length_a   1.000
_cell.length_b   1.000
_cell.length_c   1.000
_cell.angle_alpha   90.00
_cell.angle_beta   90.00
_cell.angle_gamma   90.00
#
_symmetry.space_group_name_H-M   'P 1'
#
loop_
_entity.id
_entity.type
_entity.pdbx_description
1 polymer ?
#
loop_
_entity_poly.entity_id
_entity_poly.type
_entity_poly.pdbx_seq_one_letter_code
_entity_poly.pdbx_strand_id
1 'polypeptide(L)'
;SVTIFDGDYDSYQYWRENTRQVNHGVPAASDGYDKPKVKTKERKTLEGEMRNRYYKESAPLKKRLESVKRDLPVLRARLSEIEGVLADPEHYRDGEKASSSVREYNELKERIQSVSDDEIRLELEIEDMKSRYEETLDSL
;
A
#
# COMPACT_ATOMS: atom_id res chain seq x y z
N SER A 1 1.44 -31.26 4.04
CA SER A 1 0.96 -29.98 3.48
C SER A 1 1.20 -28.91 4.52
N VAL A 2 1.98 -27.87 4.19
CA VAL A 2 2.25 -26.76 5.11
C VAL A 2 1.18 -25.71 4.88
N THR A 3 0.35 -25.47 5.88
CA THR A 3 -0.66 -24.42 5.85
C THR A 3 -0.03 -23.18 6.50
N ILE A 4 0.26 -22.15 5.70
CA ILE A 4 0.72 -20.87 6.23
C ILE A 4 -0.50 -20.17 6.84
N PHE A 5 -0.42 -19.88 8.13
CA PHE A 5 -1.42 -19.15 8.87
C PHE A 5 -1.10 -17.66 8.73
N ASP A 6 -2.00 -16.86 8.16
CA ASP A 6 -1.86 -15.41 7.96
C ASP A 6 -2.17 -14.61 9.25
N GLY A 7 -1.91 -15.22 10.41
CA GLY A 7 -2.05 -14.59 11.71
C GLY A 7 -0.67 -14.24 12.22
N ASP A 8 -0.44 -12.96 12.51
CA ASP A 8 0.74 -12.51 13.23
C ASP A 8 0.91 -13.27 14.57
N TYR A 9 2.14 -13.31 15.09
CA TYR A 9 2.50 -13.96 16.35
C TYR A 9 1.58 -13.56 17.51
N ASP A 10 1.07 -12.33 17.52
CA ASP A 10 0.16 -11.84 18.57
C ASP A 10 -1.24 -12.48 18.49
N SER A 11 -1.70 -12.86 17.29
CA SER A 11 -2.94 -13.63 17.12
C SER A 11 -2.83 -15.02 17.75
N TYR A 12 -1.64 -15.62 17.73
CA TYR A 12 -1.36 -16.90 18.38
C TYR A 12 -1.21 -16.75 19.90
N GLN A 13 -0.63 -15.66 20.41
CA GLN A 13 -0.57 -15.39 21.85
C GLN A 13 -1.98 -15.22 22.42
N TYR A 14 -2.85 -14.45 21.75
CA TYR A 14 -4.22 -14.21 22.16
C TYR A 14 -5.04 -15.51 22.20
N TRP A 15 -4.91 -16.36 21.18
CA TRP A 15 -5.55 -17.67 21.18
C TRP A 15 -5.05 -18.55 22.32
N ARG A 16 -3.74 -18.57 22.59
CA ARG A 16 -3.14 -19.38 23.65
C ARG A 16 -3.55 -18.93 25.06
N GLU A 17 -3.62 -17.62 25.30
CA GLU A 17 -4.04 -17.06 26.59
C GLU A 17 -5.52 -17.28 26.86
N ASN A 18 -6.39 -17.09 25.86
CA ASN A 18 -7.81 -17.36 26.02
C ASN A 18 -8.11 -18.86 26.16
N THR A 19 -7.38 -19.75 25.49
CA THR A 19 -7.65 -21.20 25.57
C THR A 19 -7.17 -21.81 26.90
N ARG A 20 -6.20 -21.19 27.58
CA ARG A 20 -5.78 -21.57 28.95
C ARG A 20 -6.84 -21.25 30.01
N GLN A 21 -7.69 -20.24 29.80
CA GLN A 21 -8.71 -19.86 30.77
C GLN A 21 -9.98 -20.73 30.72
N VAL A 22 -10.25 -21.43 29.61
CA VAL A 22 -11.52 -22.20 29.45
C VAL A 22 -11.45 -23.62 30.03
N ASN A 23 -10.29 -24.12 30.45
CA ASN A 23 -10.07 -25.55 30.73
C ASN A 23 -9.83 -25.94 32.19
N HIS A 24 -10.49 -25.29 33.16
CA HIS A 24 -10.60 -25.83 34.52
C HIS A 24 -11.98 -25.57 35.18
N GLY A 25 -12.86 -26.58 35.16
CA GLY A 25 -13.68 -27.02 36.32
C GLY A 25 -15.00 -26.32 36.71
N VAL A 26 -16.12 -26.87 36.22
CA VAL A 26 -17.57 -26.90 36.61
C VAL A 26 -18.02 -26.48 38.06
N PRO A 27 -19.35 -26.26 38.35
CA PRO A 27 -20.21 -25.10 38.07
C PRO A 27 -20.73 -24.40 39.37
N ALA A 28 -21.00 -23.10 39.30
CA ALA A 28 -21.91 -22.44 40.25
C ALA A 28 -22.78 -21.44 39.49
N ALA A 29 -24.09 -21.56 39.68
CA ALA A 29 -25.08 -20.66 39.12
C ALA A 29 -24.77 -19.22 39.54
N SER A 30 -24.45 -18.38 38.57
CA SER A 30 -24.59 -16.94 38.69
C SER A 30 -25.18 -16.38 37.39
N ASP A 31 -26.28 -15.67 37.60
CA ASP A 31 -26.97 -14.82 36.64
C ASP A 31 -25.96 -13.89 35.94
N GLY A 32 -25.76 -14.07 34.63
CA GLY A 32 -24.77 -13.31 33.88
C GLY A 32 -24.56 -13.77 32.44
N TYR A 33 -25.56 -14.40 31.84
CA TYR A 33 -25.50 -14.85 30.45
C TYR A 33 -25.79 -13.69 29.49
N ASP A 34 -24.78 -12.86 29.19
CA ASP A 34 -24.76 -12.15 27.89
C ASP A 34 -23.42 -11.46 27.53
N LYS A 35 -22.53 -11.22 28.51
CA LYS A 35 -21.52 -10.17 28.35
C LYS A 35 -20.23 -10.52 27.60
N PRO A 36 -19.68 -11.76 27.60
CA PRO A 36 -18.42 -12.05 26.90
C PRO A 36 -18.59 -12.30 25.39
N LYS A 37 -19.53 -13.16 24.99
CA LYS A 37 -19.72 -13.58 23.59
C LYS A 37 -20.22 -12.45 22.68
N VAL A 38 -21.12 -11.61 23.19
CA VAL A 38 -21.67 -10.47 22.43
C VAL A 38 -20.58 -9.43 22.15
N LYS A 39 -19.77 -9.07 23.17
CA LYS A 39 -18.62 -8.16 23.03
C LYS A 39 -17.56 -8.68 22.04
N THR A 40 -17.28 -9.98 22.02
CA THR A 40 -16.35 -10.56 21.04
C THR A 40 -16.90 -10.53 19.61
N LYS A 41 -18.22 -10.66 19.42
CA LYS A 41 -18.86 -10.57 18.10
C LYS A 41 -18.87 -9.13 17.58
N GLU A 42 -19.18 -8.17 18.43
CA GLU A 42 -19.15 -6.74 18.10
C GLU A 42 -17.74 -6.29 17.72
N ARG A 43 -16.72 -6.67 18.51
CA ARG A 43 -15.32 -6.40 18.20
C ARG A 43 -14.89 -6.96 16.85
N LYS A 44 -15.16 -8.25 16.59
CA LYS A 44 -14.84 -8.88 15.29
C LYS A 44 -15.53 -8.22 14.10
N THR A 45 -16.73 -7.71 14.31
CA THR A 45 -17.47 -6.97 13.26
C THR A 45 -16.77 -5.65 12.97
N LEU A 46 -16.41 -4.90 14.01
CA LEU A 46 -15.69 -3.63 13.89
C LEU A 46 -14.30 -3.80 13.24
N GLU A 47 -13.53 -4.80 13.65
CA GLU A 47 -12.24 -5.15 13.00
C GLU A 47 -12.42 -5.47 11.51
N GLY A 48 -13.47 -6.23 11.16
CA GLY A 48 -13.81 -6.55 9.77
C GLY A 48 -14.18 -5.33 8.93
N GLU A 49 -14.94 -4.40 9.51
CA GLU A 49 -15.30 -3.13 8.86
C GLU A 49 -14.08 -2.23 8.64
N MET A 50 -13.20 -2.10 9.63
CA MET A 50 -11.97 -1.33 9.52
C MET A 50 -11.04 -1.90 8.45
N ARG A 51 -10.89 -3.23 8.42
CA ARG A 51 -10.11 -3.92 7.38
C ARG A 51 -10.68 -3.67 5.99
N ASN A 52 -12.00 -3.82 5.83
CA ASN A 52 -12.66 -3.60 4.53
C ASN A 52 -12.48 -2.14 4.06
N ARG A 53 -12.60 -1.18 4.97
CA ARG A 53 -12.36 0.24 4.68
C ARG A 53 -10.93 0.47 4.18
N TYR A 54 -9.92 0.00 4.92
CA TYR A 54 -8.51 0.14 4.54
C TYR A 54 -8.22 -0.45 3.16
N TYR A 55 -8.71 -1.65 2.85
CA TYR A 55 -8.48 -2.27 1.54
C TYR A 55 -9.21 -1.53 0.42
N LYS A 56 -10.44 -1.08 0.65
CA LYS A 56 -11.22 -0.32 -0.34
C LYS A 56 -10.55 1.01 -0.68
N GLU A 57 -10.02 1.71 0.32
CA GLU A 57 -9.37 3.01 0.15
C GLU A 57 -7.94 2.88 -0.40
N SER A 58 -7.16 1.86 0.01
CA SER A 58 -5.78 1.66 -0.49
C SER A 58 -5.69 1.08 -1.89
N ALA A 59 -6.69 0.32 -2.34
CA ALA A 59 -6.68 -0.35 -3.64
C ALA A 59 -6.44 0.61 -4.84
N PRO A 60 -7.15 1.75 -5.00
CA PRO A 60 -6.89 2.67 -6.10
C PRO A 60 -5.50 3.30 -6.04
N LEU A 61 -5.00 3.63 -4.84
CA LEU A 61 -3.67 4.20 -4.65
C LEU A 61 -2.56 3.21 -5.04
N LYS A 62 -2.67 1.96 -4.57
CA LYS A 62 -1.77 0.86 -4.95
C LYS A 62 -1.77 0.64 -6.46
N LYS A 63 -2.95 0.63 -7.09
CA LYS A 63 -3.07 0.49 -8.55
C LYS A 63 -2.38 1.64 -9.30
N ARG A 64 -2.51 2.88 -8.80
CA ARG A 64 -1.83 4.04 -9.37
C ARG A 64 -0.32 3.95 -9.19
N LEU A 65 0.15 3.53 -8.01
CA LEU A 65 1.57 3.33 -7.71
C LEU A 65 2.19 2.30 -8.68
N GLU A 66 1.52 1.17 -8.91
CA GLU A 66 1.97 0.17 -9.88
C GLU A 66 2.04 0.71 -11.32
N SER A 67 1.09 1.57 -11.71
CA SER A 67 1.13 2.23 -13.02
C SER A 67 2.34 3.16 -13.12
N VAL A 68 2.54 4.01 -12.11
CA VAL A 68 3.65 4.97 -12.04
C VAL A 68 5.00 4.24 -12.09
N LYS A 69 5.17 3.18 -11.31
CA LYS A 69 6.37 2.33 -11.29
C LYS A 69 6.64 1.65 -12.62
N ARG A 70 5.60 1.36 -13.42
CA ARG A 70 5.73 0.81 -14.77
C ARG A 70 6.11 1.87 -15.80
N ASP A 71 5.54 3.06 -15.71
CA ASP A 71 5.73 4.14 -16.68
C ASP A 71 7.12 4.78 -16.55
N LEU A 72 7.63 4.89 -15.32
CA LEU A 72 8.86 5.61 -15.02
C LEU A 72 10.11 5.03 -15.71
N PRO A 73 10.33 3.70 -15.77
CA PRO A 73 11.40 3.10 -16.57
C PRO A 73 11.28 3.40 -18.08
N VAL A 74 10.05 3.41 -18.61
CA VAL A 74 9.81 3.69 -20.04
C VAL A 74 10.19 5.14 -20.36
N LEU A 75 9.77 6.08 -19.52
CA LEU A 75 10.14 7.50 -19.68
C LEU A 75 11.65 7.71 -19.59
N ARG A 76 12.31 7.06 -18.63
CA ARG A 76 13.78 7.13 -18.46
C ARG A 76 14.53 6.52 -19.65
N ALA A 77 14.03 5.42 -20.21
CA ALA A 77 14.60 4.84 -21.43
C ALA A 77 14.49 5.83 -22.60
N ARG A 78 13.33 6.44 -22.79
CA ARG A 78 13.12 7.45 -23.84
C ARG A 78 14.01 8.69 -23.64
N LEU A 79 14.21 9.12 -22.39
CA LEU A 79 15.14 10.20 -22.07
C LEU A 79 16.58 9.83 -22.48
N SER A 80 17.02 8.59 -22.22
CA SER A 80 18.35 8.14 -22.62
C SER A 80 18.50 8.09 -24.16
N GLU A 81 17.47 7.66 -24.88
CA GLU A 81 17.46 7.69 -26.34
C GLU A 81 17.61 9.12 -26.89
N ILE A 82 16.83 10.08 -26.38
CA ILE A 82 16.88 11.45 -26.86
C ILE A 82 18.21 12.14 -26.48
N GLU A 83 18.80 11.78 -25.34
CA GLU A 83 20.16 12.23 -24.97
C GLU A 83 21.20 11.73 -25.98
N GLY A 84 21.07 10.49 -26.47
CA GLY A 84 21.92 9.96 -27.54
C GLY A 84 21.76 10.72 -28.85
N VAL A 85 20.52 11.07 -29.23
CA VAL A 85 20.24 11.90 -30.42
C VAL A 85 20.82 13.30 -30.28
N LEU A 86 20.65 13.94 -29.12
CA LEU A 86 21.15 15.29 -28.85
C LEU A 86 22.69 15.37 -28.75
N ALA A 87 23.35 14.24 -28.52
CA ALA A 87 24.82 14.14 -28.51
C ALA A 87 25.43 14.03 -29.91
N ASP A 88 24.65 13.74 -30.96
CA ASP A 88 25.14 13.64 -32.34
C ASP A 88 25.27 15.03 -32.99
N PRO A 89 26.49 15.48 -33.37
CA PRO A 89 26.67 16.77 -34.06
C PRO A 89 25.93 16.86 -35.40
N GLU A 90 25.73 15.73 -36.10
CA GLU A 90 25.04 15.69 -37.39
C GLU A 90 23.55 16.02 -37.25
N HIS A 91 22.96 15.74 -36.08
CA HIS A 91 21.56 16.04 -35.77
C HIS A 91 21.26 17.54 -35.85
N TYR A 92 22.24 18.40 -35.58
CA TYR A 92 22.10 19.85 -35.60
C TYR A 92 22.09 20.46 -37.00
N ARG A 93 22.26 19.67 -38.06
CA ARG A 93 22.14 20.14 -39.45
C ARG A 93 20.71 20.51 -39.84
N ASP A 94 19.73 20.00 -39.09
CA ASP A 94 18.31 20.27 -39.27
C ASP A 94 17.78 20.97 -38.01
N GLY A 95 17.64 22.30 -38.10
CA GLY A 95 17.28 23.13 -36.95
C GLY A 95 15.89 22.83 -36.39
N GLU A 96 14.95 22.38 -37.23
CA GLU A 96 13.61 21.99 -36.78
C GLU A 96 13.65 20.69 -35.98
N LYS A 97 14.40 19.69 -36.46
CA LYS A 97 14.62 18.44 -35.72
C LYS A 97 15.36 18.67 -34.41
N ALA A 98 16.40 19.49 -34.41
CA ALA A 98 17.13 19.83 -33.21
C ALA A 98 16.22 20.50 -32.17
N SER A 99 15.39 21.48 -32.59
CA SER A 99 14.44 22.14 -31.71
C SER A 99 13.39 21.17 -31.15
N SER A 100 12.87 20.27 -31.98
CA SER A 100 11.92 19.24 -31.54
C SER A 100 12.51 18.30 -30.49
N SER A 101 13.76 17.83 -30.69
CA SER A 101 14.43 16.94 -29.74
C SER A 101 14.71 17.63 -28.40
N VAL A 102 15.11 18.91 -28.42
CA VAL A 102 15.31 19.67 -27.18
C VAL A 102 13.98 19.85 -26.42
N ARG A 103 12.87 20.08 -27.14
CA ARG A 103 11.54 20.18 -26.53
C ARG A 103 11.15 18.86 -25.88
N GLU A 104 11.25 17.76 -26.61
CA GLU A 104 10.94 16.42 -26.10
C GLU A 104 11.81 16.07 -24.88
N TYR A 105 13.12 16.38 -24.91
CA TYR A 105 14.01 16.20 -23.76
C TYR A 105 13.52 16.92 -22.51
N ASN A 106 13.14 18.20 -22.62
CA ASN A 106 12.64 18.98 -21.49
C ASN A 106 11.31 18.43 -20.97
N GLU A 107 10.38 18.11 -21.87
CA GLU A 107 9.08 17.50 -21.52
C GLU A 107 9.26 16.15 -20.80
N LEU A 108 10.19 15.32 -21.25
CA LEU A 108 10.51 14.05 -20.60
C LEU A 108 11.08 14.26 -19.20
N LYS A 109 11.99 15.22 -18.99
CA LYS A 109 12.52 15.52 -17.65
C LYS A 109 11.44 15.99 -16.70
N GLU A 110 10.59 16.93 -17.14
CA GLU A 110 9.46 17.42 -16.35
C GLU A 110 8.49 16.28 -16.02
N ARG A 111 8.20 15.41 -17.01
CA ARG A 111 7.32 14.27 -16.80
C ARG A 111 7.92 13.24 -15.85
N ILE A 112 9.20 12.91 -15.98
CA ILE A 112 9.90 11.99 -15.07
C ILE A 112 9.89 12.54 -13.64
N GLN A 113 10.15 13.83 -13.46
CA GLN A 113 10.11 14.47 -12.16
C GLN A 113 8.70 14.37 -11.56
N SER A 114 7.68 14.79 -12.31
CA SER A 114 6.28 14.74 -11.87
C SER A 114 5.83 13.31 -11.50
N VAL A 115 6.20 12.31 -12.30
CA VAL A 115 5.85 10.90 -12.05
C VAL A 115 6.62 10.35 -10.85
N SER A 116 7.88 10.75 -10.63
CA SER A 116 8.67 10.37 -9.45
C SER A 116 8.10 10.99 -8.17
N ASP A 117 7.67 12.25 -8.21
CA ASP A 117 7.01 12.91 -7.08
C ASP A 117 5.67 12.25 -6.75
N ASP A 118 4.91 11.87 -7.77
CA ASP A 118 3.67 11.09 -7.63
C ASP A 118 3.94 9.72 -6.97
N GLU A 119 5.02 9.03 -7.35
CA GLU A 119 5.43 7.76 -6.75
C GLU A 119 5.64 7.92 -5.23
N ILE A 120 6.48 8.87 -4.84
CA ILE A 120 6.80 9.15 -3.44
C ILE A 120 5.53 9.51 -2.67
N ARG A 121 4.69 10.40 -3.21
CA ARG A 121 3.43 10.81 -2.58
C ARG A 121 2.51 9.61 -2.33
N LEU A 122 2.36 8.72 -3.31
CA LEU A 122 1.50 7.54 -3.21
C LEU A 122 2.01 6.56 -2.15
N GLU A 123 3.33 6.34 -2.09
CA GLU A 123 3.95 5.49 -1.08
C GLU A 123 3.70 6.02 0.33
N LEU A 124 3.92 7.33 0.54
CA LEU A 124 3.65 7.98 1.81
C LEU A 124 2.17 7.92 2.22
N GLU A 125 1.25 8.15 1.28
CA GLU A 125 -0.19 8.12 1.54
C GLU A 125 -0.68 6.70 1.90
N ILE A 126 -0.14 5.68 1.24
CA ILE A 126 -0.45 4.27 1.55
C ILE A 126 0.07 3.89 2.94
N GLU A 127 1.29 4.31 3.29
CA GLU A 127 1.90 4.03 4.59
C GLU A 127 1.15 4.75 5.72
N ASP A 128 0.83 6.04 5.55
CA ASP A 128 0.01 6.79 6.50
C ASP A 128 -1.35 6.12 6.74
N MET A 129 -2.00 5.68 5.66
CA MET A 129 -3.30 5.00 5.80
C MET A 129 -3.18 3.64 6.48
N LYS A 130 -2.05 2.94 6.31
CA LYS A 130 -1.76 1.69 7.01
C LYS A 130 -1.52 1.95 8.50
N SER A 131 -0.70 2.93 8.84
CA SER A 131 -0.43 3.33 10.23
C SER A 131 -1.72 3.75 10.94
N ARG A 132 -2.56 4.59 10.33
CA ARG A 132 -3.88 4.95 10.90
C ARG A 132 -4.79 3.74 11.12
N TYR A 133 -4.76 2.76 10.21
CA TYR A 133 -5.52 1.53 10.36
C TYR A 133 -5.01 0.70 11.54
N GLU A 134 -3.70 0.53 11.69
CA GLU A 134 -3.07 -0.20 12.79
C GLU A 134 -3.34 0.46 14.14
N GLU A 135 -3.16 1.79 14.24
CA GLU A 135 -3.48 2.55 15.46
C GLU A 135 -4.96 2.44 15.85
N THR A 136 -5.86 2.48 14.86
CA THR A 136 -7.29 2.32 15.12
C THR A 136 -7.59 0.91 15.63
N LEU A 137 -6.94 -0.10 15.08
CA LEU A 137 -7.12 -1.50 15.48
C LEU A 137 -6.61 -1.76 16.90
N ASP A 138 -5.46 -1.19 17.25
CA ASP A 138 -4.85 -1.30 18.59
C ASP A 138 -5.67 -0.60 19.67
N SER A 139 -6.47 0.41 19.29
CA SER A 139 -7.35 1.15 20.20
C SER A 139 -8.67 0.44 20.57
N LEU A 140 -8.92 -0.77 20.03
CA LEU A 140 -10.13 -1.59 20.27
C LEU A 140 -10.02 -2.59 21.43
#